data_AF-A0A0P6YML2-F1
#
_entry.id   AF-A0A0P6YML2-F1
#
_cell.length_a   1.000
_cell.length_b   1.000
_cell.length_c   1.000
_cell.angle_alpha   90.00
_cell.angle_beta   90.00
_cell.angle_gamma   90.00
#
_symmetry.space_group_name_H-M   'P 1'
#
loop_
_entity.id
_entity.type
_entity.pdbx_description
1 polymer ?
#
loop_
_entity_poly.entity_id
_entity_poly.type
_entity_poly.pdbx_seq_one_letter_code
_entity_poly.pdbx_strand_id
1 'polypeptide(L)'
;MKSFLMRLARKVLESVLQQLMQQFNVIQEQALAPIKKIIASSVVDWKGEGADAFREELTSLLSPQISRIGTGITSYHSNLGKARDLIDRADSTARNLVNSKLRSIAKFY
;
A
#
# COMPACT_ATOMS: atom_id res chain seq x y z
N MET A 1 -7.07 8.00 -28.29
CA MET A 1 -6.31 8.83 -27.32
C MET A 1 -6.78 8.68 -25.87
N LYS A 2 -8.06 8.93 -25.52
CA LYS A 2 -8.56 8.81 -24.13
C LYS A 2 -8.42 7.41 -23.50
N SER A 3 -8.72 6.35 -24.25
CA SER A 3 -8.49 4.95 -23.82
C SER A 3 -7.01 4.63 -23.53
N PHE A 4 -6.09 5.23 -24.30
CA PHE A 4 -4.65 5.05 -24.10
C PHE A 4 -4.17 5.74 -22.82
N LEU A 5 -4.61 6.97 -22.56
CA LEU A 5 -4.28 7.71 -21.34
C LEU A 5 -4.81 7.00 -20.09
N MET A 6 -6.02 6.42 -20.15
CA MET A 6 -6.58 5.65 -19.03
C MET A 6 -5.84 4.33 -18.78
N ARG A 7 -5.41 3.64 -19.84
CA ARG A 7 -4.56 2.45 -19.72
C ARG A 7 -3.17 2.79 -19.19
N LEU A 8 -2.60 3.93 -19.59
CA LEU A 8 -1.33 4.42 -19.09
C LEU A 8 -1.42 4.80 -17.60
N ALA A 9 -2.44 5.55 -17.21
CA ALA A 9 -2.71 5.92 -15.82
C ALA A 9 -2.89 4.67 -14.93
N ARG A 10 -3.60 3.65 -15.43
CA ARG A 10 -3.74 2.35 -14.74
C ARG A 10 -2.38 1.69 -14.52
N LYS A 11 -1.56 1.58 -15.57
CA LYS A 11 -0.24 0.96 -15.48
C LYS A 11 0.71 1.70 -14.54
N VAL A 12 0.66 3.03 -14.54
CA VAL A 12 1.47 3.85 -13.62
C VAL A 12 1.02 3.63 -12.17
N LEU A 13 -0.30 3.65 -11.92
CA LEU A 13 -0.85 3.39 -10.58
C LEU A 13 -0.50 1.99 -10.08
N GLU A 14 -0.63 0.97 -10.93
CA GLU A 14 -0.24 -0.42 -10.62
C GLU A 14 1.26 -0.54 -10.31
N SER A 15 2.12 0.14 -11.08
CA SER A 15 3.56 0.17 -10.83
C SER A 15 3.91 0.81 -9.48
N VAL A 16 3.28 1.94 -9.14
CA VAL A 16 3.50 2.63 -7.86
C VAL A 16 3.02 1.78 -6.69
N LEU A 17 1.86 1.12 -6.85
CA LEU A 17 1.32 0.19 -5.87
C LEU A 17 2.26 -0.99 -5.59
N GLN A 18 2.80 -1.60 -6.64
CA GLN A 18 3.74 -2.72 -6.50
C GLN A 18 5.05 -2.29 -5.83
N GLN A 19 5.59 -1.13 -6.20
CA GLN A 19 6.80 -0.59 -5.58
C GLN A 19 6.60 -0.26 -4.10
N LEU A 20 5.45 0.31 -3.73
CA LEU A 20 5.11 0.57 -2.32
C LEU A 20 5.05 -0.71 -1.50
N MET A 21 4.43 -1.77 -2.02
CA MET A 21 4.39 -3.07 -1.32
C MET A 21 5.77 -3.70 -1.19
N GLN A 22 6.61 -3.64 -2.23
CA GLN A 22 7.98 -4.15 -2.14
C GLN A 22 8.80 -3.42 -1.08
N GLN A 23 8.77 -2.09 -1.08
CA GLN A 23 9.49 -1.31 -0.07
C GLN A 23 8.97 -1.61 1.34
N PHE A 24 7.68 -1.89 1.47
CA PHE A 24 7.11 -2.28 2.75
C PHE A 24 7.55 -3.66 3.23
N ASN A 25 7.55 -4.66 2.35
CA ASN A 25 8.06 -5.99 2.67
C ASN A 25 9.53 -5.91 3.09
N VAL A 26 10.32 -5.07 2.40
CA VAL A 26 11.71 -4.77 2.79
C VAL A 26 11.76 -4.16 4.20
N ILE A 27 10.94 -3.18 4.54
CA ILE A 27 10.92 -2.58 5.89
C ILE A 27 10.48 -3.61 6.95
N GLN A 28 9.47 -4.44 6.65
CA GLN A 28 9.02 -5.50 7.56
C GLN A 28 10.13 -6.54 7.80
N GLU A 29 10.72 -7.06 6.73
CA GLU A 29 11.72 -8.13 6.84
C GLU A 29 13.07 -7.62 7.36
N GLN A 30 13.49 -6.42 6.96
CA GLN A 30 14.81 -5.89 7.30
C GLN A 30 14.83 -5.07 8.59
N ALA A 31 13.70 -4.51 9.05
CA ALA A 31 13.66 -3.73 10.29
C ALA A 31 12.89 -4.46 11.41
N LEU A 32 11.65 -4.93 11.16
CA LEU A 32 10.87 -5.57 12.22
C LEU A 32 11.43 -6.93 12.62
N ALA A 33 11.82 -7.77 11.66
CA ALA A 33 12.27 -9.12 11.99
C ALA A 33 13.55 -9.09 12.84
N PRO A 34 14.58 -8.27 12.55
CA PRO A 34 15.75 -8.14 13.41
C PRO A 34 15.43 -7.53 14.77
N ILE A 35 14.55 -6.51 14.84
CA ILE A 35 14.17 -5.91 16.14
C ILE A 35 13.44 -6.93 17.01
N LYS A 36 12.47 -7.66 16.45
CA LYS A 36 11.78 -8.75 17.16
C LYS A 36 12.77 -9.83 17.57
N LYS A 37 13.73 -10.15 16.71
CA LYS A 37 14.79 -11.10 17.03
C LYS A 37 15.66 -10.57 18.17
N ILE A 38 16.07 -9.30 18.20
CA ILE A 38 16.87 -8.68 19.27
C ILE A 38 16.09 -8.59 20.59
N ILE A 39 14.78 -8.34 20.54
CA ILE A 39 13.92 -8.34 21.74
C ILE A 39 13.73 -9.77 22.27
N ALA A 40 13.47 -10.74 21.38
CA ALA A 40 13.20 -12.13 21.73
C ALA A 40 14.47 -12.91 22.11
N SER A 41 15.57 -12.68 21.39
CA SER A 41 16.92 -12.99 21.82
C SER A 41 17.32 -11.88 22.75
N SER A 42 16.80 -11.89 23.97
CA SER A 42 17.50 -11.26 25.08
C SER A 42 18.97 -11.59 24.88
N VAL A 43 19.78 -10.56 24.66
CA VAL A 43 21.23 -10.67 24.55
C VAL A 43 21.67 -11.63 25.66
N VAL A 44 21.94 -12.89 25.30
CA VAL A 44 21.92 -13.97 26.30
C VAL A 44 23.03 -13.74 27.35
N ASP A 45 24.00 -12.89 26.97
CA ASP A 45 25.15 -12.48 27.75
C ASP A 45 25.16 -10.99 28.17
N TRP A 46 24.22 -10.14 27.73
CA TRP A 46 24.19 -8.71 28.15
C TRP A 46 23.08 -8.47 29.17
N LYS A 47 23.52 -8.30 30.42
CA LYS A 47 22.70 -8.03 31.60
C LYS A 47 23.14 -6.71 32.22
N GLY A 48 22.20 -5.99 32.82
CA GLY A 48 22.45 -4.71 33.50
C GLY A 48 21.47 -3.63 33.06
N GLU A 49 21.43 -2.54 33.83
CA GLU A 49 20.47 -1.45 33.69
C GLU A 49 20.43 -0.84 32.28
N GLY A 50 21.58 -0.74 31.61
CA GLY A 50 21.66 -0.29 30.22
C GLY A 50 21.05 -1.25 29.20
N ALA A 51 21.10 -2.56 29.44
CA ALA A 51 20.47 -3.56 28.57
C ALA A 51 18.94 -3.53 28.72
N ASP A 52 18.45 -3.29 29.94
CA ASP A 52 17.03 -3.16 30.22
C ASP A 52 16.47 -1.83 29.68
N ALA A 53 17.19 -0.72 29.85
CA ALA A 53 16.85 0.57 29.25
C ALA A 53 16.82 0.50 27.71
N PHE A 54 17.79 -0.18 27.10
CA PHE A 54 17.80 -0.37 25.64
C PHE A 54 16.63 -1.23 25.15
N ARG A 55 16.29 -2.31 25.87
CA ARG A 55 15.09 -3.12 25.57
C ARG A 55 13.83 -2.29 25.71
N GLU A 56 13.72 -1.49 26.76
CA GLU A 56 12.58 -0.61 27.01
C GLU A 56 12.45 0.46 25.92
N GLU A 57 13.56 1.05 25.47
CA GLU A 57 13.59 2.02 24.37
C GLU A 57 13.18 1.39 23.03
N LEU A 58 13.73 0.22 22.70
CA LEU A 58 13.34 -0.54 21.49
C LEU A 58 11.86 -0.94 21.49
N THR A 59 11.33 -1.31 22.66
CA THR A 59 9.96 -1.79 22.80
C THR A 59 8.95 -0.64 22.85
N SER A 60 9.29 0.46 23.53
CA SER A 60 8.40 1.61 23.74
C SER A 60 8.40 2.60 22.56
N LEU A 61 9.52 2.78 21.86
CA LEU A 61 9.63 3.77 20.78
C LEU A 61 9.58 3.14 19.39
N LEU A 62 10.33 2.06 19.16
CA LEU A 62 10.54 1.53 17.81
C LEU A 62 9.40 0.61 17.35
N SER A 63 8.98 -0.34 18.17
CA SER A 63 7.88 -1.25 17.81
C SER A 63 6.57 -0.54 17.43
N PRO A 64 6.08 0.48 18.18
CA PRO A 64 4.85 1.18 17.83
C PRO A 64 4.96 2.01 16.56
N GLN A 65 6.12 2.65 16.32
CA GLN A 65 6.34 3.46 15.13
C GLN A 65 6.34 2.61 13.87
N ILE A 66 7.01 1.46 13.89
CA ILE A 66 7.03 0.58 12.73
C ILE A 66 5.65 -0.05 12.48
N SER A 67 4.90 -0.37 13.54
CA SER A 67 3.50 -0.82 13.42
C SER A 67 2.59 0.25 12.79
N ARG A 68 2.76 1.52 13.17
CA ARG A 68 2.05 2.66 12.55
C ARG A 68 2.39 2.81 11.07
N ILE A 69 3.67 2.69 10.71
CA ILE A 69 4.11 2.72 9.32
C ILE A 69 3.44 1.59 8.52
N GLY A 70 3.40 0.37 9.07
CA GLY A 70 2.77 -0.76 8.39
C GLY A 70 1.26 -0.64 8.23
N THR A 71 0.59 -0.10 9.25
CA THR A 71 -0.84 0.21 9.19
C THR A 71 -1.13 1.28 8.14
N GLY A 72 -0.31 2.33 8.10
CA GLY A 72 -0.40 3.41 7.11
C GLY A 72 -0.26 2.88 5.69
N ILE A 73 0.79 2.10 5.42
CA ILE A 73 1.03 1.53 4.08
C ILE A 73 -0.11 0.61 3.65
N THR A 74 -0.59 -0.27 4.53
CA THR A 74 -1.74 -1.15 4.23
C THR A 74 -2.99 -0.33 3.89
N SER A 75 -3.22 0.75 4.63
CA SER A 75 -4.33 1.68 4.38
C SER A 75 -4.19 2.40 3.04
N TYR A 76 -2.98 2.89 2.70
CA TYR A 76 -2.71 3.51 1.40
C TYR A 76 -2.92 2.53 0.26
N HIS A 77 -2.42 1.30 0.38
CA HIS A 77 -2.63 0.25 -0.61
C HIS A 77 -4.13 -0.03 -0.84
N SER A 78 -4.90 -0.18 0.25
CA SER A 78 -6.36 -0.38 0.18
C SER A 78 -7.07 0.80 -0.51
N ASN A 79 -6.75 2.03 -0.12
CA ASN A 79 -7.36 3.24 -0.68
C ASN A 79 -7.04 3.42 -2.16
N LEU A 80 -5.80 3.16 -2.57
CA LEU A 80 -5.38 3.21 -3.96
C LEU A 80 -6.03 2.10 -4.80
N GLY A 81 -6.21 0.90 -4.24
CA GLY A 81 -7.01 -0.17 -4.86
C GLY A 81 -8.46 0.26 -5.09
N LYS A 82 -9.10 0.84 -4.08
CA LYS A 82 -10.46 1.40 -4.22
C LYS A 82 -10.53 2.51 -5.27
N ALA A 83 -9.52 3.38 -5.34
CA ALA A 83 -9.46 4.45 -6.33
C ALA A 83 -9.37 3.90 -7.75
N ARG A 84 -8.57 2.85 -7.97
CA ARG A 84 -8.52 2.11 -9.25
C ARG A 84 -9.91 1.56 -9.61
N ASP A 85 -10.57 0.88 -8.69
CA ASP A 85 -11.87 0.26 -8.95
C ASP A 85 -12.97 1.31 -9.20
N LEU A 86 -12.84 2.51 -8.63
CA LEU A 86 -13.72 3.65 -8.92
C LEU A 86 -13.50 4.17 -10.35
N ILE A 87 -12.24 4.31 -10.78
CA ILE A 87 -11.90 4.73 -12.15
C ILE A 87 -12.46 3.75 -13.18
N ASP A 88 -12.36 2.44 -12.90
CA ASP A 88 -12.85 1.39 -13.79
C ASP A 88 -14.37 1.44 -13.96
N ARG A 89 -15.09 1.61 -12.84
CA ARG A 89 -16.54 1.80 -12.87
C ARG A 89 -16.92 3.05 -13.64
N ALA A 90 -16.26 4.19 -13.38
CA ALA A 90 -16.52 5.43 -14.10
C ALA A 90 -16.31 5.29 -15.62
N ASP A 91 -15.24 4.60 -16.07
CA ASP A 91 -15.01 4.35 -17.50
C ASP A 91 -16.12 3.46 -18.10
N SER A 92 -16.49 2.38 -17.42
CA SER A 92 -17.57 1.50 -17.90
C SER A 92 -18.90 2.23 -18.04
N THR A 93 -19.28 3.07 -17.07
CA THR A 93 -20.50 3.87 -17.10
C THR A 93 -20.47 4.86 -18.25
N ALA A 94 -19.35 5.56 -18.43
CA ALA A 94 -19.18 6.51 -19.52
C ALA A 94 -19.31 5.84 -20.90
N ARG A 95 -18.68 4.67 -21.09
CA ARG A 95 -18.80 3.89 -22.33
C ARG A 95 -20.21 3.44 -22.60
N ASN A 96 -20.91 2.95 -21.58
CA ASN A 96 -22.30 2.52 -21.72
C ASN A 96 -23.22 3.69 -22.10
N LEU A 97 -22.99 4.86 -21.52
CA LEU A 97 -23.75 6.08 -21.85
C LEU A 97 -23.48 6.56 -23.29
N VAL A 98 -22.22 6.52 -23.73
CA VAL A 98 -21.86 6.86 -25.12
C VAL A 98 -22.50 5.87 -26.09
N ASN A 99 -22.39 4.57 -25.81
CA ASN A 99 -22.97 3.53 -26.65
C ASN A 99 -24.50 3.62 -26.72
N SER A 100 -25.18 3.96 -25.62
CA SER A 100 -26.64 4.13 -25.61
C SER A 100 -27.06 5.33 -26.46
N LYS A 101 -26.36 6.47 -26.34
CA LYS A 101 -26.61 7.67 -27.15
C LYS A 101 -26.34 7.42 -28.64
N LEU A 102 -25.25 6.74 -28.98
CA LEU A 102 -24.95 6.38 -30.38
C LEU A 102 -26.03 5.46 -30.97
N ARG A 103 -26.50 4.47 -30.21
CA ARG A 103 -27.60 3.60 -30.63
C ARG A 103 -28.92 4.33 -30.77
N SER A 104 -29.21 5.33 -29.92
CA SER A 104 -30.43 6.10 -30.06
C SER A 104 -30.40 6.94 -31.33
N ILE A 105 -29.28 7.60 -31.64
CA ILE A 105 -29.11 8.40 -32.87
C ILE A 105 -29.25 7.53 -34.12
N ALA A 106 -28.65 6.34 -34.12
CA ALA A 106 -28.73 5.40 -35.24
C ALA A 106 -30.13 4.79 -35.47
N LYS A 107 -31.09 4.96 -34.54
CA LYS A 107 -32.50 4.57 -34.73
C LYS A 107 -33.35 5.67 -35.37
N PHE A 108 -32.84 6.90 -35.44
CA PHE A 108 -33.55 8.05 -36.04
C PHE A 108 -33.16 8.30 -37.51
N TYR A 109 -32.17 7.57 -38.03
CA TYR A 109 -31.82 7.46 -39.45
C TYR A 109 -32.13 6.04 -39.92
#